data_AF-A0AAD5GVR6-F1
#
_entry.id   AF-A0AAD5GVR6-F1
#
_cell.length_a   1.000
_cell.length_b   1.000
_cell.length_c   1.000
_cell.angle_alpha   90.00
_cell.angle_beta   90.00
_cell.angle_gamma   90.00
#
_symmetry.space_group_name_H-M   'P 1'
#
loop_
_entity.id
_entity.type
_entity.pdbx_description
1 polymer ?
#
loop_
_entity_poly.entity_id
_entity_poly.type
_entity_poly.pdbx_seq_one_letter_code
_entity_poly.pdbx_strand_id
1 'polypeptide(L)'
;MERIVGEKYRLGRKIGSGSFGEIFLATHVDTHEIVAVKMENRQTKHPQLLYEAKLYNYLQGIVGVARIHWSGVDLQDNVLVLDLLGPSLEDLFVYCGRKFSLKTVLMLADQMVIPLH
;
A
#
# COMPACT_ATOMS: atom_id res chain seq x y z
N MET A 1 -2.78 1.43 -23.52
CA MET A 1 -2.99 2.85 -23.21
C MET A 1 -2.42 3.09 -21.82
N GLU A 2 -1.61 4.13 -21.63
CA GLU A 2 -1.12 4.51 -20.29
C GLU A 2 -2.29 5.12 -19.50
N ARG A 3 -2.69 4.50 -18.38
CA ARG A 3 -3.70 5.07 -17.47
C ARG A 3 -2.95 5.98 -16.48
N ILE A 4 -3.34 7.25 -16.42
CA ILE A 4 -2.82 8.21 -15.46
C ILE A 4 -3.90 8.47 -14.42
N VAL A 5 -3.57 8.22 -13.15
CA VAL A 5 -4.47 8.42 -12.01
C VAL A 5 -4.14 9.75 -11.34
N GLY A 6 -5.18 10.49 -10.95
CA GLY A 6 -5.03 11.75 -10.20
C GLY A 6 -4.18 12.78 -10.95
N GLU A 7 -4.15 12.69 -12.28
CA GLU A 7 -3.37 13.51 -13.23
C GLU A 7 -1.84 13.46 -13.04
N LYS A 8 -1.34 12.71 -12.05
CA LYS A 8 0.07 12.74 -11.63
C LYS A 8 0.74 11.38 -11.59
N TYR A 9 -0.01 10.28 -11.58
CA TYR A 9 0.56 8.94 -11.36
C TYR A 9 0.31 8.05 -12.57
N ARG A 10 1.37 7.75 -13.33
CA ARG A 10 1.32 6.79 -14.44
C ARG A 10 1.27 5.38 -13.86
N LEU A 11 0.16 4.68 -14.05
CA LEU A 11 0.02 3.28 -13.64
C LEU A 11 0.94 2.37 -14.46
N GLY A 12 1.62 1.47 -13.77
CA GLY A 12 2.47 0.43 -14.32
C GLY A 12 1.88 -0.95 -14.09
N ARG A 13 2.76 -1.94 -13.87
CA ARG A 13 2.35 -3.33 -13.68
C ARG A 13 1.60 -3.53 -12.36
N LYS A 14 0.67 -4.48 -12.35
CA LYS A 14 0.08 -5.03 -11.13
C LYS A 14 1.18 -5.71 -10.30
N ILE A 15 1.22 -5.41 -8.99
CA ILE A 15 2.19 -5.97 -8.04
C ILE A 15 1.52 -6.79 -6.93
N GLY A 16 0.20 -6.66 -6.78
CA GLY A 16 -0.56 -7.44 -5.81
C GLY A 16 -2.04 -7.42 -6.08
N SER A 17 -2.75 -8.33 -5.43
CA SER A 17 -4.21 -8.31 -5.31
C SER A 17 -4.59 -8.89 -3.97
N GLY A 18 -5.57 -8.26 -3.32
CA GLY A 18 -6.14 -8.74 -2.07
C GLY A 18 -7.66 -8.82 -2.16
N SER A 19 -8.30 -9.08 -1.03
CA SER A 19 -9.76 -9.17 -0.92
C SER A 19 -10.48 -7.85 -1.25
N PHE A 20 -9.78 -6.72 -1.18
CA PHE A 20 -10.35 -5.37 -1.27
C PHE A 20 -9.84 -4.57 -2.47
N GLY A 21 -9.30 -5.26 -3.48
CA GLY A 21 -8.86 -4.63 -4.73
C GLY A 21 -7.49 -5.07 -5.22
N GLU A 22 -6.99 -4.30 -6.18
CA GLU A 22 -5.74 -4.54 -6.88
C GLU A 22 -4.70 -3.49 -6.49
N ILE A 23 -3.43 -3.88 -6.49
CA ILE A 23 -2.30 -3.00 -6.17
C ILE A 23 -1.40 -2.95 -7.39
N PHE A 24 -1.08 -1.74 -7.83
CA PHE A 24 -0.23 -1.45 -8.98
C PHE A 24 1.00 -0.66 -8.54
N LEU A 25 2.10 -0.91 -9.24
CA LEU A 25 3.23 0.01 -9.25
C LEU A 25 2.84 1.24 -10.06
N ALA A 26 3.16 2.44 -9.61
CA ALA A 26 3.03 3.63 -10.43
C ALA A 26 4.25 4.55 -10.27
N THR A 27 4.37 5.49 -11.20
CA THR A 27 5.43 6.49 -11.20
C THR A 27 4.81 7.87 -11.28
N HIS A 28 5.19 8.76 -10.37
CA HIS A 28 4.82 10.16 -10.45
C HIS A 28 5.42 10.78 -11.73
N VAL A 29 4.61 11.45 -12.53
CA VAL A 29 4.99 11.91 -13.87
C VAL A 29 6.12 12.95 -13.83
N ASP A 30 6.07 13.89 -12.87
CA ASP A 30 7.06 14.95 -12.74
C ASP A 30 8.31 14.56 -11.93
N THR A 31 8.13 13.94 -10.76
CA THR A 31 9.25 13.64 -9.84
C THR A 31 9.92 12.31 -10.12
N HIS A 32 9.31 11.46 -10.95
CA HIS A 32 9.70 10.07 -11.18
C HIS A 32 9.73 9.19 -9.91
N GLU A 33 9.10 9.66 -8.83
CA GLU A 33 8.96 8.88 -7.61
C GLU A 33 8.10 7.63 -7.86
N ILE A 34 8.54 6.50 -7.32
CA ILE A 34 7.84 5.22 -7.45
C ILE A 34 6.92 5.05 -6.25
N VAL A 35 5.64 4.78 -6.53
CA VAL A 35 4.57 4.68 -5.53
C VAL A 35 3.75 3.41 -5.73
N ALA A 36 2.97 3.03 -4.72
CA ALA A 36 1.97 1.98 -4.81
C ALA A 36 0.58 2.60 -4.97
N VAL A 37 -0.20 2.08 -5.91
CA VAL A 37 -1.59 2.51 -6.16
C VAL A 37 -2.53 1.36 -5.86
N LYS A 38 -3.33 1.51 -4.83
CA LYS A 38 -4.40 0.58 -4.49
C LYS A 38 -5.70 1.06 -5.14
N MET A 39 -6.39 0.14 -5.82
CA MET A 39 -7.61 0.43 -6.56
C MET A 39 -8.72 -0.55 -6.18
N GLU A 40 -9.91 -0.02 -5.93
CA GLU A 40 -11.09 -0.78 -5.53
C GLU A 40 -12.30 -0.35 -6.36
N ASN A 41 -13.00 -1.30 -6.97
CA ASN A 41 -14.21 -0.99 -7.72
C ASN A 41 -15.33 -0.52 -6.75
N ARG A 42 -15.93 0.63 -7.05
CA ARG A 42 -16.96 1.25 -6.20
C ARG A 42 -18.26 0.45 -6.09
N GLN A 43 -18.51 -0.46 -7.03
CA GLN A 43 -19.69 -1.33 -7.06
C GLN A 43 -19.49 -2.63 -6.28
N THR A 44 -18.32 -2.84 -5.66
CA THR A 44 -18.12 -3.96 -4.73
C THR A 44 -19.14 -3.89 -3.59
N LYS A 45 -19.47 -5.07 -3.04
CA LYS A 45 -20.51 -5.19 -1.99
C LYS A 45 -20.16 -4.39 -0.72
N HIS A 46 -18.86 -4.24 -0.43
CA HIS A 46 -18.36 -3.60 0.77
C HIS A 46 -17.11 -2.75 0.42
N PRO A 47 -17.27 -1.55 -0.16
CA PRO A 47 -16.14 -0.69 -0.49
C PRO A 47 -15.52 -0.11 0.79
N GLN A 48 -14.21 -0.25 0.95
CA GLN A 48 -13.48 0.10 2.17
C GLN A 48 -12.33 1.06 1.92
N LEU A 49 -11.90 1.26 0.66
CA LEU A 49 -10.66 1.97 0.37
C LEU A 49 -10.69 3.45 0.78
N LEU A 50 -11.84 4.12 0.66
CA LEU A 50 -12.01 5.51 1.13
C LEU A 50 -11.98 5.62 2.66
N TYR A 51 -12.44 4.58 3.36
CA TYR A 51 -12.34 4.54 4.82
C TYR A 51 -10.91 4.29 5.26
N GLU A 52 -10.20 3.38 4.59
CA GLU A 52 -8.76 3.15 4.79
C GLU A 52 -7.95 4.44 4.56
N ALA A 53 -8.24 5.22 3.52
CA ALA A 53 -7.60 6.51 3.28
C ALA A 53 -7.82 7.51 4.45
N LYS A 54 -9.00 7.51 5.07
CA LYS A 54 -9.26 8.35 6.27
C LYS A 54 -8.41 7.90 7.47
N LEU A 55 -8.26 6.58 7.67
CA LEU A 55 -7.44 6.04 8.76
C LEU A 55 -5.97 6.39 8.56
N TYR A 56 -5.43 6.25 7.34
CA TYR A 56 -4.06 6.66 7.05
C TYR A 56 -3.83 8.16 7.31
N ASN A 57 -4.77 9.04 6.96
CA ASN A 57 -4.66 10.46 7.26
C ASN A 57 -4.63 10.73 8.78
N TYR A 58 -5.41 9.97 9.57
CA TYR A 58 -5.41 10.09 11.03
C TYR A 58 -4.10 9.60 11.66
N LEU A 59 -3.50 8.55 11.08
CA LEU A 59 -2.26 7.93 11.56
C LEU A 59 -0.99 8.56 10.95
N GLN A 60 -1.14 9.60 10.12
CA GLN A 60 -0.03 10.21 9.40
C GLN A 60 1.00 10.79 10.39
N GLY A 61 2.28 10.48 10.16
CA GLY A 61 3.39 10.91 11.01
C GLY A 61 3.80 9.89 12.08
N ILE A 62 3.03 8.82 12.28
CA ILE A 62 3.42 7.69 13.13
C ILE A 62 4.48 6.85 12.40
N VAL A 63 5.55 6.48 13.12
CA VAL A 63 6.61 5.62 12.59
C VAL A 63 6.03 4.27 12.14
N GLY A 64 6.37 3.85 10.92
CA GLY A 64 5.89 2.60 10.34
C GLY A 64 4.55 2.71 9.58
N VAL A 65 3.92 3.89 9.54
CA VAL A 65 2.73 4.15 8.73
C VAL A 65 3.13 4.77 7.40
N ALA A 66 2.70 4.16 6.29
CA ALA A 66 2.95 4.68 4.94
C ALA A 66 2.27 6.04 4.72
N ARG A 67 2.96 6.94 4.02
CA ARG A 67 2.41 8.25 3.66
C ARG A 67 1.40 8.13 2.53
N ILE A 68 0.31 8.90 2.63
CA ILE A 68 -0.59 9.15 1.51
C ILE A 68 -0.01 10.24 0.62
N HIS A 69 0.09 9.93 -0.68
CA HIS A 69 0.40 10.90 -1.72
C HIS A 69 -0.86 11.47 -2.36
N TRP A 70 -1.89 10.63 -2.55
CA TRP A 70 -3.17 11.04 -3.09
C TRP A 70 -4.26 10.01 -2.79
N SER A 71 -5.51 10.46 -2.67
CA SER A 71 -6.67 9.57 -2.60
C SER A 71 -7.86 10.22 -3.30
N GLY A 72 -8.63 9.46 -4.05
CA GLY A 72 -9.77 9.98 -4.79
C GLY A 72 -10.53 8.92 -5.56
N VAL A 73 -11.31 9.38 -6.53
CA VAL A 73 -12.06 8.51 -7.45
C VAL A 73 -11.48 8.69 -8.85
N ASP A 74 -11.18 7.59 -9.51
CA ASP A 74 -10.78 7.55 -10.92
C ASP A 74 -11.75 6.63 -11.68
N LEU A 75 -12.57 7.21 -12.57
CA LEU A 75 -13.64 6.52 -13.28
C LEU A 75 -14.62 5.81 -12.31
N GLN A 76 -14.57 4.47 -12.27
CA GLN A 76 -15.43 3.63 -11.43
C GLN A 76 -14.70 3.09 -10.19
N ASP A 77 -13.43 3.45 -10.00
CA ASP A 77 -12.58 2.93 -8.94
C ASP A 77 -12.34 4.00 -7.88
N ASN A 78 -12.42 3.60 -6.61
CA ASN A 78 -11.74 4.31 -5.54
C ASN A 78 -10.25 4.05 -5.68
N VAL A 79 -9.44 5.07 -5.41
CA VAL A 79 -7.99 4.96 -5.56
C VAL A 79 -7.27 5.60 -4.39
N LEU A 80 -6.22 4.93 -3.94
CA LEU A 80 -5.34 5.34 -2.86
C LEU A 80 -3.88 5.16 -3.29
N VAL A 81 -3.12 6.24 -3.27
CA VAL A 81 -1.70 6.29 -3.65
C VAL A 81 -0.88 6.44 -2.37
N LEU A 82 -0.01 5.47 -2.12
CA LEU A 82 0.83 5.35 -0.94
C LEU A 82 2.30 5.21 -1.32
N ASP A 83 3.19 5.39 -0.35
CA ASP A 83 4.58 4.95 -0.47
C ASP A 83 4.65 3.50 -0.97
N LEU A 84 5.58 3.22 -1.89
CA LEU A 84 5.90 1.84 -2.23
C LEU A 84 6.71 1.22 -1.09
N LEU A 85 6.16 0.20 -0.45
CA LEU A 85 6.86 -0.59 0.56
C LEU A 85 7.56 -1.80 -0.04
N GLY A 86 8.49 -2.36 0.74
CA GLY A 86 9.20 -3.60 0.40
C GLY A 86 8.31 -4.85 0.47
N PRO A 87 8.92 -6.05 0.36
CA PRO A 87 8.21 -7.32 0.47
C PRO A 87 7.51 -7.46 1.83
N SER A 88 6.40 -8.18 1.85
CA SER A 88 5.70 -8.50 3.09
C SER A 88 6.51 -9.47 3.95
N LEU A 89 6.15 -9.57 5.22
CA LEU A 89 6.77 -10.57 6.10
C LEU A 89 6.49 -12.00 5.68
N GLU A 90 5.35 -12.29 5.03
CA GLU A 90 5.10 -13.63 4.47
C GLU A 90 6.06 -13.90 3.31
N ASP A 91 6.30 -12.92 2.42
CA ASP A 91 7.25 -13.06 1.32
C ASP A 91 8.66 -13.36 1.86
N LEU A 92 9.09 -12.62 2.88
CA LEU A 92 10.37 -12.83 3.56
C LEU A 92 10.41 -14.18 4.30
N PHE A 93 9.30 -14.61 4.89
CA PHE A 93 9.20 -15.88 5.60
C PHE A 93 9.34 -17.05 4.63
N VAL A 94 8.66 -16.99 3.49
CA VAL A 94 8.79 -17.95 2.39
C VAL A 94 10.23 -17.96 1.87
N TYR A 95 10.83 -16.78 1.63
CA TYR A 95 12.22 -16.66 1.19
C TYR A 95 13.21 -17.33 2.15
N CYS A 96 12.97 -17.26 3.46
CA CYS A 96 13.79 -17.92 4.48
C CYS A 96 13.46 -19.41 4.68
N GLY A 97 12.73 -20.06 3.77
CA GLY A 97 12.35 -21.47 3.92
C GLY A 97 11.33 -21.71 5.03
N ARG A 98 10.43 -20.74 5.25
CA ARG A 98 9.38 -20.75 6.28
C ARG A 98 9.91 -20.93 7.70
N LYS A 99 11.09 -20.35 7.97
CA LYS A 99 11.68 -20.33 9.30
C LYS A 99 12.50 -19.06 9.50
N PHE A 100 12.14 -18.27 10.50
CA PHE A 100 12.98 -17.20 11.00
C PHE A 100 13.84 -17.65 12.18
N SER A 101 15.01 -17.02 12.34
CA SER A 101 15.82 -17.19 13.54
C SER A 101 15.14 -16.52 14.74
N LEU A 102 15.45 -16.97 15.96
CA LEU A 102 14.96 -16.31 17.18
C LEU A 102 15.33 -14.82 17.20
N LYS A 103 16.57 -14.47 16.80
CA LYS A 103 17.01 -13.08 16.69
C LYS A 103 16.09 -12.26 15.80
N THR A 104 15.76 -12.77 14.61
CA THR A 104 14.86 -12.10 13.65
C THR A 104 13.46 -11.91 14.24
N VAL A 105 12.91 -12.95 14.87
CA VAL A 105 11.58 -12.89 15.50
C VAL A 105 11.55 -11.83 16.59
N LEU A 106 12.56 -11.75 17.45
CA LEU A 106 12.63 -10.75 18.53
C LEU A 106 12.75 -9.32 17.98
N MET A 107 13.56 -9.11 16.94
CA MET A 107 13.68 -7.79 16.30
C MET A 107 12.36 -7.34 15.65
N LEU A 108 11.63 -8.26 15.01
CA LEU A 108 10.31 -7.97 14.45
C LEU A 108 9.29 -7.68 15.55
N ALA A 109 9.29 -8.47 16.63
CA ALA A 109 8.36 -8.29 17.75
C ALA A 109 8.51 -6.91 18.40
N ASP A 110 9.75 -6.45 18.60
CA ASP A 110 10.04 -5.12 19.12
C ASP A 110 9.39 -4.03 18.24
N GLN A 111 9.63 -4.07 16.93
CA GLN A 111 9.06 -3.10 15.98
C GLN A 111 7.54 -3.19 15.82
N MET A 112 6.93 -4.37 16.02
CA MET A 112 5.48 -4.55 15.91
C MET A 112 4.71 -4.07 17.13
N VAL A 113 5.33 -4.13 18.32
CA VAL A 113 4.70 -3.75 19.58
C VAL A 113 4.84 -2.25 19.84
N ILE A 114 5.95 -1.63 19.43
CA ILE A 114 6.18 -0.19 19.64
C ILE A 114 5.04 0.70 19.12
N PRO A 115 4.43 0.48 17.93
CA PRO A 115 3.30 1.29 17.44
C PRO A 115 2.01 1.17 18.28
N LEU A 116 1.96 0.25 19.24
CA LEU A 116 0.80 0.02 20.11
C LEU A 116 0.89 0.77 21.46
N HIS A 117 1.93 1.59 21.68
CA HIS A 117 2.13 2.39 22.90
C HIS A 117 2.20 3.88 22.54
#